data_AF-A0A6L8GAW9-F1
#
_entry.id   AF-A0A6L8GAW9-F1
#
_cell.length_a   1.000
_cell.length_b   1.000
_cell.length_c   1.000
_cell.angle_alpha   90.00
_cell.angle_beta   90.00
_cell.angle_gamma   90.00
#
_symmetry.space_group_name_H-M   'P 1'
#
loop_
_entity.id
_entity.type
_entity.pdbx_description
1 polymer ?
#
loop_
_entity_poly.entity_id
_entity_poly.type
_entity_poly.pdbx_seq_one_letter_code
_entity_poly.pdbx_strand_id
1 'polypeptide(L)'
;MSLHAELLKQARFLARKERKKPTQASLRRSVSASYYAIFHFLVDEATRLMLAGNVRAPLRDSLARAFHHSAMKQAAVAFAKGSIPLRLASGLNGQQVQQPLIDVASAFVQLQEARHEADYNRGLRFTRRETLDLADLAEQAFGDWRQVRGSLPADAFLTGLLVYRHMHG
;
A
#
# COMPACT_ATOMS: atom_id res chain seq x y z
N MET A 1 -11.53 -2.05 -15.17
CA MET A 1 -10.40 -1.40 -14.47
C MET A 1 -10.00 -2.28 -13.29
N SER A 2 -8.81 -2.13 -12.72
CA SER A 2 -8.47 -2.85 -11.49
C SER A 2 -9.15 -2.22 -10.27
N LEU A 3 -9.41 -3.01 -9.22
CA LEU A 3 -10.03 -2.52 -7.98
C LEU A 3 -9.25 -1.35 -7.36
N HIS A 4 -7.91 -1.42 -7.33
CA HIS A 4 -7.09 -0.34 -6.78
C HIS A 4 -7.22 0.98 -7.56
N ALA A 5 -7.36 0.91 -8.90
CA ALA A 5 -7.58 2.11 -9.72
C ALA A 5 -8.97 2.72 -9.50
N GLU A 6 -9.99 1.88 -9.31
CA GLU A 6 -11.34 2.32 -8.98
C GLU A 6 -11.40 2.97 -7.59
N LEU A 7 -10.69 2.42 -6.61
CA LEU A 7 -10.59 2.98 -5.26
C LEU A 7 -9.86 4.33 -5.25
N LEU A 8 -8.78 4.49 -6.02
CA LEU A 8 -8.09 5.77 -6.16
C LEU A 8 -9.00 6.83 -6.80
N LYS A 9 -9.73 6.47 -7.86
CA LYS A 9 -10.75 7.33 -8.47
C LYS A 9 -11.82 7.72 -7.47
N GLN A 10 -12.29 6.76 -6.67
CA GLN A 10 -13.29 6.99 -5.63
C GLN A 10 -12.78 7.91 -4.53
N ALA A 11 -11.52 7.79 -4.10
CA ALA A 11 -10.91 8.70 -3.14
C ALA A 11 -10.97 10.14 -3.65
N ARG A 12 -10.47 10.39 -4.86
CA ARG A 12 -10.50 11.72 -5.49
C ARG A 12 -11.92 12.27 -5.64
N PHE A 13 -12.88 11.42 -6.00
CA PHE A 13 -14.29 11.79 -6.08
C PHE A 13 -14.83 12.23 -4.71
N LEU A 14 -14.59 11.45 -3.66
CA LEU A 14 -15.06 11.75 -2.30
C LEU A 14 -14.48 13.04 -1.74
N ALA A 15 -13.18 13.32 -1.96
CA ALA A 15 -12.56 14.57 -1.56
C ALA A 15 -13.20 15.81 -2.22
N ARG A 16 -13.73 15.65 -3.44
CA ARG A 16 -14.34 16.72 -4.24
C ARG A 16 -15.87 16.70 -4.24
N LYS A 17 -16.50 15.75 -3.55
CA LYS A 17 -17.95 15.50 -3.59
C LYS A 17 -18.75 16.75 -3.27
N GLU A 18 -18.42 17.44 -2.18
CA GLU A 18 -19.09 18.71 -1.85
C GLU A 18 -18.29 19.90 -2.37
N ARG A 19 -18.94 20.73 -3.21
CA ARG A 19 -18.32 21.87 -3.89
C ARG A 19 -17.75 22.94 -2.95
N LYS A 20 -18.48 23.30 -1.88
CA LYS A 20 -18.07 24.36 -0.95
C LYS A 20 -17.48 23.78 0.33
N LYS A 21 -18.34 23.35 1.24
CA LYS A 21 -17.97 22.83 2.57
C LYS A 21 -17.94 21.30 2.54
N PRO A 22 -16.75 20.66 2.49
CA PRO A 22 -16.64 19.20 2.50
C PRO A 22 -17.08 18.64 3.84
N THR A 23 -17.82 17.55 3.82
CA THR A 23 -18.21 16.87 5.06
C THR A 23 -17.03 16.03 5.57
N GLN A 24 -16.87 15.93 6.89
CA GLN A 24 -15.82 15.07 7.46
C GLN A 24 -16.04 13.60 7.10
N ALA A 25 -17.29 13.16 6.90
CA ALA A 25 -17.59 11.82 6.43
C ALA A 25 -16.99 11.55 5.04
N SER A 26 -17.21 12.44 4.06
CA SER A 26 -16.64 12.30 2.70
C SER A 26 -15.12 12.35 2.73
N LEU A 27 -14.53 13.29 3.49
CA LEU A 27 -13.07 13.40 3.61
C LEU A 27 -12.45 12.16 4.26
N ARG A 28 -12.99 11.68 5.38
CA ARG A 28 -12.49 10.47 6.03
C ARG A 28 -12.60 9.24 5.14
N ARG A 29 -13.72 9.09 4.41
CA ARG A 29 -13.86 7.99 3.44
C ARG A 29 -12.90 8.13 2.26
N SER A 30 -12.56 9.36 1.83
CA SER A 30 -11.50 9.59 0.86
C SER A 30 -10.16 9.05 1.36
N VAL A 31 -9.77 9.37 2.60
CA VAL A 31 -8.53 8.87 3.20
C VAL A 31 -8.51 7.35 3.27
N SER A 32 -9.60 6.73 3.74
CA SER A 32 -9.70 5.27 3.77
C SER A 32 -9.56 4.67 2.37
N ALA A 33 -10.21 5.26 1.36
CA ALA A 33 -10.15 4.80 -0.03
C ALA A 33 -8.73 4.93 -0.63
N SER A 34 -8.00 6.01 -0.34
CA SER A 34 -6.58 6.16 -0.76
C SER A 34 -5.70 5.05 -0.19
N TYR A 35 -5.88 4.72 1.09
CA TYR A 35 -5.18 3.59 1.71
C TYR A 35 -5.57 2.25 1.07
N TYR A 36 -6.87 1.99 0.88
CA TYR A 36 -7.30 0.74 0.28
C TYR A 36 -6.83 0.60 -1.17
N ALA A 37 -6.64 1.71 -1.91
CA ALA A 37 -6.04 1.68 -3.23
C ALA A 37 -4.61 1.10 -3.19
N ILE A 38 -3.72 1.61 -2.33
CA ILE A 38 -2.36 1.07 -2.22
C ILE A 38 -2.31 -0.34 -1.62
N PHE A 39 -3.20 -0.65 -0.68
CA PHE A 39 -3.32 -1.99 -0.12
C PHE A 39 -3.67 -3.02 -1.20
N HIS A 40 -4.73 -2.79 -1.96
CA HIS A 40 -5.14 -3.73 -3.01
C HIS A 40 -4.18 -3.75 -4.19
N PHE A 41 -3.47 -2.66 -4.46
CA PHE A 41 -2.40 -2.63 -5.44
C PHE A 41 -1.24 -3.57 -5.07
N LEU A 42 -0.67 -3.42 -3.87
CA LEU A 42 0.45 -4.26 -3.44
C LEU A 42 0.06 -5.73 -3.26
N VAL A 43 -1.18 -6.01 -2.83
CA VAL A 43 -1.69 -7.39 -2.75
C VAL A 43 -1.84 -8.00 -4.15
N ASP A 44 -2.34 -7.26 -5.14
CA ASP A 44 -2.42 -7.74 -6.53
C ASP A 44 -1.02 -8.02 -7.09
N GLU A 45 -0.04 -7.13 -6.87
CA GLU A 45 1.35 -7.34 -7.29
C GLU A 45 1.98 -8.56 -6.62
N ALA A 46 1.82 -8.71 -5.30
CA ALA A 46 2.35 -9.85 -4.55
C ALA A 46 1.74 -11.19 -5.01
N THR A 47 0.42 -11.24 -5.20
CA THR A 47 -0.25 -12.48 -5.64
C THR A 47 0.09 -12.84 -7.08
N ARG A 48 0.34 -11.85 -7.96
CA ARG A 48 0.84 -12.10 -9.34
C ARG A 48 2.26 -12.63 -9.36
N LEU A 49 3.14 -12.10 -8.50
CA LEU A 49 4.50 -12.61 -8.31
C LEU A 49 4.48 -14.08 -7.86
N MET A 50 3.73 -14.38 -6.80
CA MET A 50 3.72 -15.71 -6.17
C MET A 50 2.99 -16.78 -6.99
N LEU A 51 1.97 -16.38 -7.75
CA LEU A 51 1.12 -17.28 -8.53
C LEU A 51 1.00 -16.78 -9.97
N ALA A 52 2.05 -16.94 -10.77
CA ALA A 52 2.07 -16.51 -12.17
C ALA A 52 1.09 -17.30 -13.07
N GLY A 53 0.64 -16.69 -14.17
CA GLY A 53 -0.23 -17.30 -15.18
C GLY A 53 -1.73 -17.22 -14.87
N ASN A 54 -2.57 -17.15 -15.91
CA ASN A 54 -4.02 -16.89 -15.75
C ASN A 54 -4.78 -18.06 -15.11
N VAL A 55 -4.33 -19.29 -15.32
CA VAL A 55 -4.94 -20.51 -14.74
C VAL A 55 -5.00 -20.46 -13.21
N ARG A 56 -4.09 -19.70 -12.57
CA ARG A 56 -3.99 -19.59 -11.11
C ARG A 56 -4.81 -18.44 -10.51
N ALA A 57 -5.59 -17.70 -11.31
CA ALA A 57 -6.38 -16.57 -10.82
C ALA A 57 -7.25 -16.89 -9.58
N PRO A 58 -7.98 -18.03 -9.51
CA PRO A 58 -8.77 -18.37 -8.31
C PRO A 58 -7.92 -18.58 -7.03
N LEU A 59 -6.67 -19.01 -7.19
CA LEU A 59 -5.75 -19.17 -6.07
C LEU A 59 -5.23 -17.82 -5.57
N ARG A 60 -5.10 -16.81 -6.46
CA ARG A 60 -4.72 -15.44 -6.06
C ARG A 60 -5.74 -14.81 -5.14
N ASP A 61 -7.02 -15.01 -5.37
CA ASP A 61 -8.07 -14.50 -4.47
C ASP A 61 -7.99 -15.11 -3.08
N SER A 62 -7.59 -16.39 -3.00
CA SER A 62 -7.38 -17.07 -1.73
C SER A 62 -6.12 -16.59 -1.03
N LEU A 63 -5.03 -16.39 -1.77
CA LEU A 63 -3.79 -15.83 -1.24
C LEU A 63 -3.95 -14.36 -0.80
N ALA A 64 -4.74 -13.56 -1.52
CA ALA A 64 -5.01 -12.16 -1.19
C ALA A 64 -5.61 -12.01 0.21
N ARG A 65 -6.46 -12.97 0.63
CA ARG A 65 -7.05 -13.00 2.00
C ARG A 65 -6.03 -13.28 3.10
N ALA A 66 -4.86 -13.80 2.75
CA ALA A 66 -3.79 -14.05 3.72
C ALA A 66 -3.01 -12.77 4.07
N PHE A 67 -3.22 -11.63 3.41
CA PHE A 67 -2.55 -10.38 3.75
C PHE A 67 -3.27 -9.64 4.88
N HIS A 68 -2.51 -9.19 5.89
CA HIS A 68 -3.04 -8.43 7.03
C HIS A 68 -2.41 -7.05 7.08
N HIS A 69 -3.25 -6.04 7.33
CA HIS A 69 -2.82 -4.64 7.41
C HIS A 69 -1.65 -4.41 8.38
N SER A 70 -1.68 -5.00 9.58
CA SER A 70 -0.62 -4.82 10.58
C SER A 70 0.71 -5.47 10.17
N ALA A 71 0.67 -6.69 9.62
CA ALA A 71 1.86 -7.39 9.14
C ALA A 71 2.51 -6.65 7.96
N MET A 72 1.69 -6.19 7.00
CA MET A 72 2.15 -5.36 5.89
C MET A 72 2.78 -4.05 6.38
N LYS A 73 2.18 -3.38 7.39
CA LYS A 73 2.78 -2.18 8.01
C LYS A 73 4.19 -2.43 8.48
N GLN A 74 4.37 -3.49 9.27
CA GLN A 74 5.63 -3.76 9.93
C GLN A 74 6.72 -4.09 8.92
N ALA A 75 6.38 -4.86 7.87
CA ALA A 75 7.26 -5.06 6.72
C ALA A 75 7.62 -3.72 6.06
N ALA A 76 6.62 -2.89 5.74
CA ALA A 76 6.85 -1.59 5.11
C ALA A 76 7.73 -0.65 5.95
N VAL A 77 7.59 -0.66 7.28
CA VAL A 77 8.48 0.12 8.18
C VAL A 77 9.95 -0.30 8.05
N ALA A 78 10.25 -1.59 7.86
CA ALA A 78 11.62 -2.04 7.66
C ALA A 78 12.20 -1.52 6.34
N PHE A 79 11.44 -1.65 5.25
CA PHE A 79 11.87 -1.22 3.91
C PHE A 79 11.93 0.31 3.79
N ALA A 80 11.03 1.05 4.45
CA ALA A 80 11.06 2.51 4.53
C ALA A 80 12.32 3.06 5.20
N LYS A 81 13.02 2.24 6.01
CA LYS A 81 14.33 2.57 6.59
C LYS A 81 15.51 2.19 5.68
N GLY A 82 15.25 1.77 4.44
CA GLY A 82 16.27 1.25 3.52
C GLY A 82 16.84 -0.10 3.93
N SER A 83 16.17 -0.82 4.85
CA SER A 83 16.64 -2.10 5.38
C SER A 83 15.81 -3.27 4.84
N ILE A 84 16.45 -4.42 4.65
CA ILE A 84 15.76 -5.67 4.30
C ILE A 84 15.90 -6.62 5.49
N PRO A 85 14.79 -7.18 6.01
CA PRO A 85 14.86 -8.17 7.09
C PRO A 85 15.82 -9.31 6.75
N LEU A 86 16.65 -9.75 7.71
CA LEU A 86 17.69 -10.76 7.47
C LEU A 86 17.14 -12.06 6.85
N ARG A 87 15.93 -12.49 7.27
CA ARG A 87 15.25 -13.67 6.74
C ARG A 87 14.80 -13.52 5.27
N LEU A 88 14.82 -12.31 4.71
CA LEU A 88 14.56 -11.98 3.31
C LEU A 88 15.83 -11.56 2.55
N ALA A 89 16.95 -11.41 3.25
CA ALA A 89 18.19 -10.94 2.64
C ALA A 89 18.87 -12.04 1.81
N SER A 90 18.57 -13.31 2.09
CA SER A 90 19.03 -14.44 1.29
C SER A 90 18.46 -14.35 -0.13
N GLY A 91 19.35 -14.22 -1.12
CA GLY A 91 18.97 -14.13 -2.53
C GLY A 91 18.96 -12.71 -3.10
N LEU A 92 19.26 -11.66 -2.33
CA LEU A 92 19.37 -10.29 -2.86
C LEU A 92 20.62 -10.04 -3.71
N ASN A 93 21.63 -10.93 -3.65
CA ASN A 93 22.90 -10.80 -4.37
C ASN A 93 23.60 -9.44 -4.19
N GLY A 94 23.52 -8.87 -2.98
CA GLY A 94 24.11 -7.56 -2.66
C GLY A 94 23.35 -6.34 -3.19
N GLN A 95 22.18 -6.52 -3.81
CA GLN A 95 21.34 -5.41 -4.25
C GLN A 95 20.80 -4.61 -3.05
N GLN A 96 20.90 -3.29 -3.14
CA GLN A 96 20.39 -2.37 -2.14
C GLN A 96 18.92 -2.01 -2.40
N VAL A 97 18.21 -1.58 -1.35
CA VAL A 97 16.86 -1.02 -1.50
C VAL A 97 16.95 0.30 -2.25
N GLN A 98 16.35 0.35 -3.43
CA GLN A 98 16.34 1.56 -4.27
C GLN A 98 15.37 2.60 -3.70
N GLN A 99 15.66 3.89 -3.89
CA GLN A 99 14.83 4.99 -3.37
C GLN A 99 13.34 4.86 -3.73
N PRO A 100 12.92 4.52 -4.97
CA PRO A 100 11.49 4.39 -5.26
C PRO A 100 10.81 3.28 -4.45
N LEU A 101 11.52 2.22 -4.06
CA LEU A 101 10.97 1.18 -3.18
C LEU A 101 10.83 1.68 -1.74
N ILE A 102 11.78 2.51 -1.27
CA ILE A 102 11.68 3.19 0.04
C ILE A 102 10.46 4.11 0.05
N ASP A 103 10.21 4.82 -1.05
CA ASP A 103 9.08 5.74 -1.20
C ASP A 103 7.73 4.98 -1.21
N VAL A 104 7.63 3.85 -1.92
CA VAL A 104 6.46 2.96 -1.88
C VAL A 104 6.17 2.47 -0.46
N ALA A 105 7.21 1.99 0.24
CA ALA A 105 7.06 1.48 1.60
C ALA A 105 6.63 2.60 2.58
N SER A 106 7.23 3.78 2.44
CA SER A 106 6.90 4.97 3.24
C SER A 106 5.46 5.43 2.99
N ALA A 107 5.03 5.47 1.72
CA ALA A 107 3.66 5.82 1.34
C ALA A 107 2.64 4.85 1.96
N PHE A 108 2.93 3.55 1.95
CA PHE A 108 2.06 2.55 2.59
C PHE A 108 1.88 2.81 4.09
N VAL A 109 2.99 3.05 4.82
CA VAL A 109 2.97 3.34 6.25
C VAL A 109 2.15 4.60 6.54
N GLN A 110 2.43 5.70 5.83
CA GLN A 110 1.73 6.98 6.01
C GLN A 110 0.23 6.86 5.72
N LEU A 111 -0.14 6.20 4.63
CA LEU A 111 -1.55 6.02 4.25
C LEU A 111 -2.31 5.15 5.26
N GLN A 112 -1.67 4.12 5.81
CA GLN A 112 -2.29 3.30 6.84
C GLN A 112 -2.52 4.07 8.14
N GLU A 113 -1.56 4.89 8.55
CA GLU A 113 -1.69 5.75 9.73
C GLU A 113 -2.79 6.79 9.52
N ALA A 114 -2.80 7.47 8.38
CA ALA A 114 -3.86 8.40 8.02
C ALA A 114 -5.24 7.73 8.02
N ARG A 115 -5.34 6.49 7.50
CA ARG A 115 -6.57 5.69 7.55
C ARG A 115 -6.99 5.34 8.97
N HIS A 116 -6.06 4.98 9.85
CA HIS A 116 -6.36 4.73 11.26
C HIS A 116 -6.93 5.99 11.95
N GLU A 117 -6.31 7.15 11.73
CA GLU A 117 -6.80 8.43 12.25
C GLU A 117 -8.18 8.80 11.68
N ALA A 118 -8.37 8.60 10.37
CA ALA A 118 -9.64 8.86 9.69
C ALA A 118 -10.79 7.95 10.16
N ASP A 119 -10.49 6.71 10.55
CA ASP A 119 -11.49 5.72 10.97
C ASP A 119 -11.81 5.83 12.47
N TYR A 120 -10.82 6.10 13.33
CA TYR A 120 -10.95 5.94 14.79
C TYR A 120 -10.77 7.23 15.60
N ASN A 121 -10.00 8.21 15.14
CA ASN A 121 -9.81 9.46 15.87
C ASN A 121 -10.96 10.44 15.60
N ARG A 122 -11.91 10.54 16.53
CA ARG A 122 -13.08 11.43 16.42
C ARG A 122 -12.76 12.93 16.57
N GLY A 123 -11.62 13.27 17.17
CA GLY A 123 -11.20 14.65 17.42
C GLY A 123 -10.48 15.30 16.24
N LEU A 124 -9.82 14.49 15.41
CA LEU A 124 -9.11 14.99 14.22
C LEU A 124 -10.09 15.53 13.18
N ARG A 125 -9.69 16.52 12.39
CA ARG A 125 -10.43 16.97 11.21
C ARG A 125 -9.50 16.98 10.01
N PHE A 126 -10.02 16.53 8.88
CA PHE A 126 -9.31 16.58 7.61
C PHE A 126 -9.80 17.76 6.78
N THR A 127 -8.92 18.30 5.95
CA THR A 127 -9.21 19.27 4.90
C THR A 127 -9.29 18.58 3.54
N ARG A 128 -9.90 19.26 2.57
CA ARG A 128 -9.90 18.79 1.17
C ARG A 128 -8.49 18.64 0.61
N ARG A 129 -7.58 19.54 0.98
CA ARG A 129 -6.20 19.52 0.49
C ARG A 129 -5.47 18.28 1.00
N GLU A 130 -5.45 18.07 2.32
CA GLU A 130 -4.79 16.90 2.93
C GLU A 130 -5.32 15.58 2.37
N THR A 131 -6.63 15.47 2.15
CA THR A 131 -7.24 14.26 1.57
C THR A 131 -6.87 14.03 0.10
N LEU A 132 -6.70 15.09 -0.69
CA LEU A 132 -6.19 15.00 -2.06
C LEU A 132 -4.70 14.64 -2.06
N ASP A 133 -3.90 15.25 -1.20
CA ASP A 133 -2.48 14.96 -1.07
C ASP A 133 -2.24 13.47 -0.72
N LEU A 134 -3.10 12.86 0.11
CA LEU A 134 -3.06 11.42 0.39
C LEU A 134 -3.48 10.55 -0.81
N ALA A 135 -4.40 11.01 -1.65
CA ALA A 135 -4.72 10.32 -2.90
C ALA A 135 -3.56 10.43 -3.91
N ASP A 136 -2.93 11.59 -4.00
CA ASP A 136 -1.74 11.83 -4.83
C ASP A 136 -0.57 10.95 -4.37
N LEU A 137 -0.37 10.79 -3.06
CA LEU A 137 0.64 9.90 -2.49
C LEU A 137 0.43 8.43 -2.89
N ALA A 138 -0.82 7.95 -2.89
CA ALA A 138 -1.12 6.59 -3.36
C ALA A 138 -0.82 6.43 -4.87
N GLU A 139 -1.17 7.43 -5.69
CA GLU A 139 -0.88 7.41 -7.13
C GLU A 139 0.62 7.47 -7.42
N GLN A 140 1.37 8.31 -6.69
CA GLN A 140 2.82 8.41 -6.80
C GLN A 140 3.48 7.07 -6.46
N ALA A 141 3.05 6.39 -5.38
CA ALA A 141 3.55 5.07 -5.04
C ALA A 141 3.31 4.04 -6.16
N PHE A 142 2.22 4.14 -6.93
CA PHE A 142 2.03 3.29 -8.12
C PHE A 142 3.08 3.59 -9.19
N GLY A 143 3.46 4.86 -9.34
CA GLY A 143 4.54 5.30 -10.21
C GLY A 143 5.90 4.79 -9.79
N ASP A 144 6.24 4.96 -8.52
CA ASP A 144 7.51 4.52 -7.94
C ASP A 144 7.67 3.00 -8.01
N TRP A 145 6.59 2.25 -7.76
CA TRP A 145 6.58 0.80 -7.92
C TRP A 145 6.93 0.35 -9.36
N ARG A 146 6.42 1.06 -10.38
CA ARG A 146 6.73 0.72 -11.78
C ARG A 146 8.21 0.84 -12.11
N GLN A 147 8.97 1.65 -11.37
CA GLN A 147 10.42 1.81 -11.58
C GLN A 147 11.22 0.65 -11.02
N VAL A 148 10.72 -0.03 -9.98
CA VAL A 148 11.46 -1.07 -9.24
C VAL A 148 10.89 -2.48 -9.40
N ARG A 149 9.70 -2.63 -9.98
CA ARG A 149 9.06 -3.94 -10.19
C ARG A 149 9.98 -4.90 -10.96
N GLY A 150 10.06 -6.15 -10.49
CA GLY A 150 10.93 -7.19 -11.06
C GLY A 150 12.37 -7.15 -10.58
N SER A 151 12.73 -6.23 -9.66
CA SER A 151 14.00 -6.30 -8.93
C SER A 151 13.91 -7.25 -7.73
N LEU A 152 15.04 -7.83 -7.32
CA LEU A 152 15.08 -8.72 -6.15
C LEU A 152 14.64 -8.03 -4.85
N PRO A 153 15.01 -6.75 -4.58
CA PRO A 153 14.47 -6.01 -3.44
C PRO A 153 12.95 -5.82 -3.49
N ALA A 154 12.37 -5.59 -4.68
CA ALA A 154 10.93 -5.45 -4.83
C ALA A 154 10.19 -6.78 -4.58
N ASP A 155 10.73 -7.89 -5.07
CA ASP A 155 10.17 -9.21 -4.82
C ASP A 155 10.29 -9.62 -3.34
N ALA A 156 11.42 -9.26 -2.70
CA ALA A 156 11.61 -9.42 -1.26
C ALA A 156 10.61 -8.58 -0.46
N PHE A 157 10.34 -7.35 -0.89
CA PHE A 157 9.31 -6.50 -0.28
C PHE A 157 7.93 -7.15 -0.33
N LEU A 158 7.46 -7.56 -1.51
CA LEU A 158 6.15 -8.22 -1.67
C LEU A 158 6.05 -9.52 -0.88
N THR A 159 7.12 -10.30 -0.84
CA THR A 159 7.20 -11.51 -0.02
C THR A 159 7.06 -11.15 1.46
N GLY A 160 7.83 -10.17 1.92
CA GLY A 160 7.78 -9.67 3.29
C GLY A 160 6.39 -9.22 3.72
N LEU A 161 5.64 -8.53 2.86
CA LEU A 161 4.26 -8.10 3.13
C LEU A 161 3.35 -9.26 3.57
N LEU A 162 3.58 -10.48 3.07
CA LEU A 162 2.82 -11.67 3.43
C LEU A 162 3.34 -12.34 4.70
N VAL A 163 4.65 -12.59 4.76
CA VAL A 163 5.25 -13.52 5.72
C VAL A 163 5.84 -12.87 6.96
N TYR A 164 5.86 -11.53 7.05
CA TYR A 164 6.53 -10.79 8.15
C TYR A 164 6.14 -11.29 9.55
N ARG A 165 4.86 -11.60 9.77
CA ARG A 165 4.38 -12.09 11.08
C ARG A 165 5.00 -13.44 11.50
N HIS A 166 5.47 -14.21 10.54
CA HIS A 166 6.09 -15.53 10.75
C HIS A 166 7.62 -15.43 10.84
N MET A 167 8.19 -14.23 10.68
CA MET A 167 9.64 -14.00 10.75
C MET A 167 10.14 -13.66 12.17
N HIS A 168 9.24 -13.31 13.08
CA HIS A 168 9.57 -12.91 14.47
C HIS A 168 9.13 -13.97 15.50
N GLY A 169 9.07 -15.23 15.07
CA GLY A 169 8.98 -16.40 15.95
C GLY A 169 10.36 -16.91 16.31
#